data_AF-A0A358D9M0-F1
#
_entry.id   AF-A0A358D9M0-F1
#
_cell.length_a   1.000
_cell.length_b   1.000
_cell.length_c   1.000
_cell.angle_alpha   90.00
_cell.angle_beta   90.00
_cell.angle_gamma   90.00
#
_symmetry.space_group_name_H-M   'P 1'
#
loop_
_entity.id
_entity.type
_entity.pdbx_description
1 polymer ?
#
loop_
_entity_poly.entity_id
_entity_poly.type
_entity_poly.pdbx_seq_one_letter_code
_entity_poly.pdbx_strand_id
1 'polypeptide(L)' 'KAEAASIAHNLALPDRILDQPLSTLSGGQRRRIELARILFSDAQTMILDEP' A
#
# COMPACT_ATOMS: atom_id res chain seq x y z
N LYS A 1 5.82 -11.54 5.73
CA LYS A 1 5.70 -11.65 4.24
C LYS A 1 4.26 -11.91 3.80
N ALA A 2 3.53 -12.87 4.38
CA ALA A 2 2.14 -13.14 4.00
C ALA A 2 1.18 -11.95 4.26
N GLU A 3 1.37 -11.24 5.36
CA GLU A 3 0.55 -10.10 5.76
C GLU A 3 0.63 -8.92 4.77
N ALA A 4 1.85 -8.51 4.41
CA ALA A 4 2.12 -7.45 3.43
C ALA A 4 1.46 -7.70 2.07
N ALA A 5 1.52 -8.95 1.59
CA ALA A 5 0.88 -9.34 0.33
C ALA A 5 -0.65 -9.29 0.45
N SER A 6 -1.22 -9.76 1.56
CA SER A 6 -2.67 -9.75 1.78
C SER A 6 -3.25 -8.33 1.82
N ILE A 7 -2.57 -7.39 2.48
CA ILE A 7 -3.03 -5.99 2.54
C ILE A 7 -2.86 -5.31 1.19
N ALA A 8 -1.74 -5.54 0.49
CA ALA A 8 -1.55 -5.03 -0.87
C ALA A 8 -2.68 -5.52 -1.81
N HIS A 9 -3.04 -6.81 -1.73
CA HIS A 9 -4.15 -7.38 -2.48
C HIS A 9 -5.49 -6.72 -2.13
N ASN A 10 -5.77 -6.51 -0.84
CA ASN A 10 -6.99 -5.83 -0.37
C ASN A 10 -7.07 -4.36 -0.80
N LEU A 11 -5.92 -3.72 -1.04
CA LEU A 11 -5.84 -2.38 -1.63
C LEU A 11 -5.89 -2.39 -3.16
N ALA A 12 -6.18 -3.52 -3.79
CA ALA A 12 -6.18 -3.69 -5.25
C ALA A 12 -4.83 -3.31 -5.90
N LEU A 13 -3.71 -3.58 -5.20
CA LEU A 13 -2.38 -3.55 -5.79
C LEU A 13 -2.06 -4.93 -6.36
N PRO A 14 -1.98 -5.08 -7.70
CA PRO A 14 -1.59 -6.36 -8.28
C PRO A 14 -0.14 -6.70 -7.95
N ASP A 15 0.13 -7.98 -7.68
CA ASP A 15 1.44 -8.48 -7.20
C ASP A 15 2.62 -8.00 -8.04
N ARG A 16 2.44 -7.87 -9.36
CA ARG A 16 3.46 -7.36 -10.29
C ARG A 16 3.99 -5.96 -9.95
N ILE A 17 3.27 -5.19 -9.14
CA ILE A 17 3.68 -3.84 -8.70
C ILE A 17 4.76 -3.91 -7.62
N LEU A 18 4.78 -5.00 -6.83
CA LEU A 18 5.76 -5.18 -5.75
C LEU A 18 7.20 -5.27 -6.27
N ASP A 19 7.36 -5.68 -7.53
CA ASP A 19 8.66 -5.82 -8.19
C ASP A 19 9.00 -4.65 -9.14
N GLN A 20 8.13 -3.63 -9.22
CA GLN A 20 8.33 -2.48 -10.11
C GLN A 20 8.98 -1.28 -9.40
N PRO A 21 9.81 -0.50 -10.10
CA PRO A 21 10.30 0.77 -9.55
C PRO A 21 9.15 1.73 -9.24
N LEU A 22 9.18 2.40 -8.08
CA LEU A 22 8.13 3.35 -7.68
C LEU A 22 7.83 4.45 -8.72
N SER A 23 8.85 4.86 -9.48
CA SER A 23 8.72 5.88 -10.52
C SER A 23 7.82 5.46 -11.69
N THR A 24 7.63 4.16 -11.92
CA THR A 24 6.81 3.63 -13.02
C THR A 24 5.33 3.51 -12.66
N LEU A 25 4.98 3.74 -11.40
CA LEU A 25 3.61 3.57 -10.90
C LEU A 25 2.75 4.80 -11.18
N SER A 26 1.45 4.57 -11.41
CA SER A 26 0.47 5.65 -11.52
C SER A 26 0.27 6.35 -10.17
N GLY A 27 -0.25 7.58 -10.18
CA GLY A 27 -0.53 8.33 -8.94
C GLY A 27 -1.44 7.55 -7.97
N GLY A 28 -2.48 6.88 -8.49
CA GLY A 28 -3.38 6.05 -7.67
C GLY A 28 -2.69 4.80 -7.11
N GLN A 29 -1.77 4.18 -7.85
CA GLN A 29 -0.97 3.05 -7.34
C GLN A 29 -0.02 3.51 -6.23
N ARG A 30 0.64 4.65 -6.38
CA ARG A 30 1.50 5.22 -5.33
C ARG A 30 0.72 5.54 -4.08
N ARG A 31 -0.46 6.18 -4.20
CA ARG A 31 -1.33 6.49 -3.05
C ARG A 31 -1.72 5.23 -2.27
N ARG A 32 -2.09 4.16 -2.98
CA ARG A 32 -2.38 2.86 -2.36
C ARG A 32 -1.18 2.22 -1.67
N ILE A 33 0.03 2.35 -2.22
CA ILE A 33 1.25 1.89 -1.54
C ILE A 33 1.50 2.67 -0.26
N GLU A 34 1.35 4.00 -0.28
CA GLU A 34 1.49 4.82 0.92
C GLU A 34 0.47 4.45 1.99
N LEU A 35 -0.78 4.18 1.59
CA LEU A 35 -1.80 3.67 2.50
C LEU A 35 -1.41 2.31 3.09
N ALA A 36 -0.92 1.36 2.29
CA ALA A 36 -0.38 0.10 2.80
C ALA A 36 0.74 0.33 3.82
N ARG A 37 1.69 1.22 3.53
CA ARG A 37 2.79 1.54 4.45
C ARG A 37 2.29 2.09 5.78
N ILE A 38 1.28 2.96 5.73
CA ILE A 38 0.64 3.54 6.92
C ILE A 38 -0.06 2.43 7.72
N LEU A 39 -0.82 1.53 7.07
CA LEU A 39 -1.49 0.41 7.73
C LEU A 39 -0.52 -0.61 8.37
N PHE A 40 0.72 -0.70 7.87
CA PHE A 40 1.79 -1.52 8.45
C PHE A 40 2.68 -0.77 9.45
N SER A 41 2.40 0.50 9.71
CA SER A 41 3.13 1.21 10.75
C SER A 41 2.76 0.69 12.13
N ASP A 42 3.68 0.77 13.07
CA ASP A 42 3.46 0.41 14.48
C ASP A 42 2.68 1.52 15.23
N ALA A 43 1.78 2.21 14.52
CA ALA A 43 0.99 3.30 15.07
C ALA A 43 -0.11 2.73 15.97
N GLN A 44 -0.15 3.19 17.22
CA GLN A 44 -1.19 2.78 18.18
C GLN A 44 -2.58 3.32 17.83
N THR A 45 -2.63 4.49 17.18
CA THR A 45 -3.87 5.14 16.75
C THR A 45 -3.63 5.81 15.40
N MET A 46 -4.60 5.70 14.50
CA MET A 46 -4.53 6.25 13.15
C MET A 46 -5.83 6.96 12.82
N ILE A 47 -5.74 8.16 12.24
CA ILE A 47 -6.89 8.91 11.71
C ILE A 47 -6.63 9.09 10.22
N LEU A 48 -7.55 8.56 9.41
CA LEU A 48 -7.49 8.63 7.96
C LEU A 48 -8.70 9.41 7.48
N ASP A 49 -8.46 10.45 6.70
CA ASP A 49 -9.50 11.22 6.00
C ASP A 49 -9.28 11.05 4.50
N GLU A 50 -10.30 10.52 3.82
CA GLU A 50 -10.28 10.13 2.40
C GLU A 50 -8.97 9.45 1.92
N PRO A 51 -8.64 8.23 2.41
CA PRO A 51 -7.41 7.53 2.02
C PRO A 51 -7.37 7.05 0.56
#